data_AF-X1PUP7-F1
#
_entry.id   AF-X1PUP7-F1
#
_cell.length_a   1.000
_cell.length_b   1.000
_cell.length_c   1.000
_cell.angle_alpha   90.00
_cell.angle_beta   90.00
_cell.angle_gamma   90.00
#
_symmetry.space_group_name_H-M   'P 1'
#
loop_
_entity.id
_entity.type
_entity.pdbx_description
1 polymer ?
#
loop_
_entity_poly.entity_id
_entity_poly.type
_entity_poly.pdbx_seq_one_letter_code
_entity_poly.pdbx_strand_id
1 'polypeptide(L)'
;MTDFEHINEARQLLGLGETATLKEIKEAYKRAANRYHPDKCQDGDKPGCEEMMKRINQAYKLLTQYCAQYRYSFREEDVRATYPYKEYLRKYYQGWFDGI
;
A
#
# COMPACT_ATOMS: atom_id res chain seq x y z
N MET A 1 -19.34 10.93 -3.84
CA MET A 1 -18.04 11.55 -4.16
C MET A 1 -17.06 11.07 -3.12
N THR A 2 -15.83 10.78 -3.50
CA THR A 2 -14.81 10.36 -2.53
C THR A 2 -14.23 11.62 -1.92
N ASP A 3 -14.75 12.04 -0.77
CA ASP A 3 -14.29 13.26 -0.09
C ASP A 3 -12.94 13.06 0.61
N PHE A 4 -12.21 14.14 0.81
CA PHE A 4 -10.91 14.16 1.51
C PHE A 4 -10.97 13.43 2.86
N GLU A 5 -12.05 13.64 3.63
CA GLU A 5 -12.26 13.00 4.93
C GLU A 5 -12.24 11.48 4.86
N HIS A 6 -12.87 10.88 3.84
CA HIS A 6 -12.89 9.42 3.68
C HIS A 6 -11.50 8.87 3.35
N ILE A 7 -10.72 9.59 2.54
CA ILE A 7 -9.33 9.24 2.22
C ILE A 7 -8.45 9.39 3.47
N ASN A 8 -8.66 10.44 4.24
CA ASN A 8 -7.95 10.72 5.48
C ASN A 8 -8.24 9.66 6.56
N GLU A 9 -9.50 9.25 6.73
CA GLU A 9 -9.86 8.16 7.63
C GLU A 9 -9.24 6.83 7.15
N ALA A 10 -9.33 6.53 5.85
CA ALA A 10 -8.78 5.30 5.29
C ALA A 10 -7.26 5.17 5.48
N ARG A 11 -6.50 6.26 5.28
CA ARG A 11 -5.04 6.24 5.53
C ARG A 11 -4.74 6.04 7.02
N GLN A 12 -5.49 6.68 7.91
CA GLN A 12 -5.28 6.57 9.35
C GLN A 12 -5.64 5.16 9.86
N LEU A 13 -6.70 4.56 9.33
CA LEU A 13 -7.11 3.19 9.65
C LEU A 13 -6.03 2.17 9.27
N LEU A 14 -5.36 2.37 8.14
CA LEU A 14 -4.21 1.54 7.73
C LEU A 14 -2.90 1.92 8.43
N GLY A 15 -2.87 2.99 9.23
CA GLY A 15 -1.67 3.47 9.91
C GLY A 15 -0.65 4.09 8.95
N LEU A 16 -1.11 4.76 7.90
CA LEU A 16 -0.29 5.44 6.90
C LEU A 16 -0.12 6.93 7.23
N GLY A 17 1.05 7.46 6.89
CA GLY A 17 1.33 8.89 6.94
C GLY A 17 0.54 9.69 5.90
N GLU A 18 0.84 10.99 5.78
CA GLU A 18 0.26 11.85 4.73
C GLU A 18 0.77 11.48 3.33
N THR A 19 1.94 10.85 3.27
CA THR A 19 2.55 10.31 2.06
C THR A 19 2.75 8.80 2.23
N ALA A 20 2.35 8.04 1.21
CA ALA A 20 2.54 6.60 1.15
C ALA A 20 2.57 6.14 -0.32
N THR A 21 3.45 5.20 -0.62
CA THR A 21 3.52 4.52 -1.91
C THR A 21 2.48 3.41 -2.00
N LEU A 22 2.13 2.98 -3.22
CA LEU A 22 1.28 1.80 -3.43
C LEU A 22 1.84 0.54 -2.74
N LYS A 23 3.16 0.44 -2.62
CA LYS A 23 3.81 -0.66 -1.89
C LYS A 23 3.50 -0.58 -0.40
N GLU A 24 3.67 0.58 0.22
CA GLU A 24 3.38 0.79 1.64
C GLU A 24 1.90 0.59 1.97
N ILE A 25 0.99 1.04 1.10
CA ILE A 25 -0.46 0.80 1.25
C ILE A 25 -0.75 -0.71 1.28
N LYS A 26 -0.16 -1.48 0.36
CA LYS A 26 -0.33 -2.95 0.32
C LYS A 26 0.27 -3.63 1.55
N GLU A 27 1.44 -3.19 2.01
CA GLU A 27 2.07 -3.75 3.21
C GLU A 27 1.28 -3.42 4.47
N ALA A 28 0.77 -2.19 4.59
CA ALA A 28 -0.10 -1.77 5.69
C ALA A 28 -1.39 -2.60 5.75
N TYR A 29 -2.04 -2.78 4.60
CA TYR A 29 -3.19 -3.67 4.48
C TYR A 29 -2.88 -5.09 4.94
N LYS A 30 -1.78 -5.69 4.48
CA LYS A 30 -1.36 -7.03 4.91
C LYS A 30 -1.12 -7.12 6.41
N ARG A 31 -0.49 -6.11 7.01
CA ARG A 31 -0.26 -6.05 8.46
C ARG A 31 -1.59 -5.95 9.24
N ALA A 32 -2.51 -5.10 8.78
CA ALA A 32 -3.82 -4.92 9.40
C ALA A 32 -4.68 -6.19 9.27
N ALA A 33 -4.75 -6.77 8.08
CA ALA A 33 -5.46 -8.03 7.81
C ALA A 33 -4.95 -9.18 8.69
N ASN A 34 -3.62 -9.27 8.89
CA ASN A 34 -3.02 -10.29 9.76
C ASN A 34 -3.31 -10.06 11.25
N ARG A 35 -3.60 -8.82 11.66
CA ARG A 35 -3.95 -8.48 13.05
C ARG A 35 -5.42 -8.79 13.35
N TYR A 36 -6.31 -8.49 12.42
CA TYR A 36 -7.76 -8.64 12.58
C TYR A 36 -8.34 -9.87 11.86
N HIS A 37 -7.48 -10.83 11.48
CA HIS A 37 -7.93 -12.04 10.79
C HIS A 37 -8.86 -12.85 11.72
N PRO A 38 -10.04 -13.31 11.24
CA PRO A 38 -11.01 -14.02 12.07
C PRO A 38 -10.42 -15.27 12.76
N ASP A 39 -9.52 -15.99 12.10
CA ASP A 39 -8.82 -17.15 12.70
C ASP A 39 -7.95 -16.81 13.92
N LYS A 40 -7.52 -15.54 14.05
CA LYS A 40 -6.66 -15.10 15.16
C LYS A 40 -7.46 -14.45 16.29
N CYS A 41 -8.74 -14.20 16.08
CA CYS A 41 -9.59 -13.57 17.07
C CYS A 41 -10.25 -14.64 17.95
N GLN A 42 -10.19 -14.42 19.26
CA GLN A 42 -10.83 -15.28 20.24
C GLN A 42 -12.35 -15.26 20.04
N ASP A 43 -13.05 -16.33 20.41
CA ASP A 43 -14.48 -16.50 20.14
C ASP A 43 -15.36 -15.33 20.64
N GLY A 44 -14.96 -14.63 21.69
CA GLY A 44 -15.65 -13.44 22.20
C GLY A 44 -15.47 -12.17 21.36
N ASP A 45 -14.39 -12.05 20.58
CA ASP A 45 -14.01 -10.85 19.82
C ASP A 45 -14.25 -10.97 18.31
N LYS A 46 -14.66 -12.15 17.84
CA LYS A 46 -15.00 -12.42 16.43
C LYS A 46 -15.86 -11.36 15.74
N PRO A 47 -16.98 -10.88 16.32
CA PRO A 47 -17.80 -9.85 15.66
C PRO A 47 -17.05 -8.52 15.51
N GLY A 48 -16.20 -8.14 16.47
CA GLY A 48 -15.39 -6.93 16.39
C GLY A 48 -14.27 -7.04 15.35
N CYS A 49 -13.66 -8.21 15.22
CA CYS A 49 -12.65 -8.47 14.20
C CYS A 49 -13.22 -8.48 12.77
N GLU A 50 -14.39 -9.08 12.58
CA GLU A 50 -15.05 -9.08 11.27
C GLU A 50 -15.40 -7.67 10.81
N GLU A 51 -15.94 -6.85 11.71
CA GLU A 51 -16.27 -5.44 11.42
C GLU A 51 -15.01 -4.63 11.09
N MET A 52 -13.93 -4.80 11.86
CA MET A 52 -12.67 -4.14 11.54
C MET A 52 -12.06 -4.60 10.21
N MET A 53 -12.14 -5.90 9.91
CA MET A 53 -11.65 -6.43 8.64
C MET A 53 -12.45 -5.86 7.46
N LYS A 54 -13.77 -5.69 7.59
CA LYS A 54 -14.60 -4.98 6.59
C LYS A 54 -14.13 -3.55 6.38
N ARG A 55 -13.90 -2.79 7.46
CA ARG A 55 -13.39 -1.40 7.37
C ARG A 55 -12.01 -1.33 6.70
N ILE A 56 -11.10 -2.24 7.06
CA ILE A 56 -9.75 -2.33 6.46
C ILE A 56 -9.84 -2.61 4.95
N ASN A 57 -10.70 -3.54 4.53
CA ASN A 57 -10.92 -3.86 3.13
C ASN A 57 -11.48 -2.66 2.34
N GLN A 58 -12.44 -1.93 2.94
CA GLN A 58 -13.01 -0.72 2.34
C GLN A 58 -11.95 0.39 2.21
N ALA A 59 -11.17 0.65 3.26
CA ALA A 59 -10.09 1.63 3.25
C ALA A 59 -9.04 1.32 2.18
N TYR A 60 -8.59 0.06 2.08
CA TYR A 60 -7.66 -0.36 1.04
C TYR A 60 -8.22 -0.15 -0.37
N LYS A 61 -9.49 -0.52 -0.59
CA LYS A 61 -10.16 -0.32 -1.89
C LYS A 61 -10.23 1.16 -2.26
N LEU A 62 -10.62 2.01 -1.31
CA LEU A 62 -10.74 3.45 -1.48
C LEU A 62 -9.39 4.10 -1.86
N LEU A 63 -8.34 3.81 -1.09
CA LEU A 63 -6.99 4.33 -1.37
C LEU A 63 -6.45 3.81 -2.71
N THR A 64 -6.67 2.54 -3.01
CA THR A 64 -6.23 1.96 -4.30
C THR A 64 -6.96 2.62 -5.47
N GLN A 65 -8.27 2.89 -5.36
CA GLN A 65 -9.04 3.59 -6.39
C GLN A 65 -8.55 5.04 -6.55
N TYR A 66 -8.29 5.74 -5.46
CA TYR A 66 -7.71 7.09 -5.48
C TYR A 66 -6.35 7.11 -6.19
N CYS A 67 -5.44 6.21 -5.82
CA CYS A 67 -4.12 6.09 -6.46
C CYS A 67 -4.21 5.61 -7.92
N ALA A 68 -5.24 4.84 -8.30
CA ALA A 68 -5.43 4.37 -9.66
C ALA A 68 -5.86 5.49 -10.63
N GLN A 69 -6.46 6.57 -10.12
CA GLN A 69 -6.77 7.75 -10.91
C GLN A 69 -5.54 8.63 -11.17
N TYR A 70 -4.43 8.39 -10.47
CA TYR A 70 -3.20 9.13 -10.66
C TYR A 70 -2.52 8.74 -11.97
N ARG A 71 -2.13 9.74 -12.78
CA ARG A 71 -1.40 9.50 -14.04
C ARG A 71 0.09 9.43 -13.76
N TYR A 72 0.68 8.30 -14.09
CA TYR A 72 2.14 8.11 -14.05
C TYR A 72 2.77 8.62 -15.36
N SER A 73 3.91 9.30 -15.24
CA SER A 73 4.73 9.64 -16.40
C SER A 73 5.80 8.56 -16.61
N PHE A 74 5.97 8.14 -17.87
CA PHE A 74 7.02 7.21 -18.29
C PHE A 74 8.11 7.91 -19.12
N ARG A 75 8.17 9.24 -19.09
CA ARG A 75 9.26 9.99 -19.72
C ARG A 75 10.57 9.66 -19.00
N GLU A 76 11.66 9.60 -19.76
CA GLU A 76 12.98 9.24 -19.23
C GLU A 76 13.39 10.13 -18.05
N GLU A 77 13.12 11.43 -18.14
CA GLU A 77 13.40 12.41 -17.08
C GLU A 77 12.68 12.08 -15.76
N ASP A 78 11.37 11.75 -15.82
CA ASP A 78 10.54 11.47 -14.66
C ASP A 78 10.93 10.13 -14.01
N VAL A 79 11.28 9.13 -14.85
CA VAL A 79 11.77 7.82 -14.39
C VAL A 79 13.14 7.96 -13.72
N ARG A 80 14.07 8.74 -14.30
CA ARG A 80 15.39 9.01 -13.71
C ARG A 80 15.31 9.79 -12.40
N ALA A 81 14.35 10.70 -12.28
CA ALA A 81 14.10 11.42 -11.03
C ALA A 81 13.55 10.49 -9.93
N THR A 82 12.67 9.55 -10.31
CA THR A 82 12.06 8.59 -9.37
C THR A 82 13.05 7.51 -8.92
N TYR A 83 13.90 7.03 -9.84
CA TYR A 83 14.92 6.02 -9.57
C TYR A 83 16.31 6.62 -9.87
N PRO A 84 16.93 7.32 -8.91
CA PRO A 84 18.24 7.92 -9.13
C PRO A 84 19.23 6.83 -9.58
N TYR A 85 19.88 7.08 -10.72
CA TYR A 85 20.74 6.22 -11.54
C TYR A 85 21.60 5.15 -10.81
N LYS A 86 21.98 5.41 -9.56
CA LYS A 86 22.71 4.48 -8.68
C LYS A 86 21.92 3.19 -8.36
N GLU A 87 20.60 3.24 -8.27
CA GLU A 87 19.75 2.08 -7.98
C GLU A 87 19.41 1.26 -9.25
N TYR A 88 19.26 1.93 -10.39
CA TYR A 88 19.13 1.30 -11.71
C TYR A 88 20.35 0.43 -12.03
N LEU A 89 21.56 0.98 -11.89
CA LEU A 89 22.80 0.22 -12.10
C LEU A 89 22.94 -0.95 -11.14
N ARG A 90 22.62 -0.80 -9.85
CA ARG A 90 22.74 -1.92 -8.88
C ARG A 90 21.87 -3.11 -9.27
N LYS A 91 20.62 -2.87 -9.67
CA LYS A 91 19.67 -3.94 -10.02
C LYS A 91 20.00 -4.60 -11.36
N TYR A 92 20.50 -3.84 -12.32
CA TYR A 92 20.92 -4.36 -13.63
C TYR A 92 22.30 -5.05 -13.58
N TYR A 93 23.28 -4.53 -12.83
CA TYR A 93 24.62 -5.11 -12.75
C TYR A 93 24.70 -6.33 -11.82
N GLN A 94 23.91 -6.42 -10.75
CA GLN A 94 23.87 -7.65 -9.94
C GLN A 94 23.31 -8.85 -10.73
N GLY A 95 22.33 -8.63 -11.62
CA GLY A 95 21.76 -9.70 -12.44
C GLY A 95 22.63 -10.14 -13.64
N TRP A 96 23.63 -9.34 -14.03
CA TRP A 96 24.49 -9.61 -15.19
C TRP A 96 25.83 -10.28 -14.82
N PHE A 97 26.27 -10.18 -13.56
CA PHE A 97 27.52 -10.79 -13.08
C PHE A 97 27.34 -12.14 -12.35
N ASP A 98 26.15 -12.52 -11.92
CA ASP A 98 25.88 -13.84 -11.30
C ASP A 98 25.68 -14.98 -12.33
N GLY A 99 25.95 -14.71 -13.62
CA GLY A 99 25.76 -15.65 -14.72
C GLY A 99 26.95 -15.81 -15.67
N ILE A 100 28.16 -15.39 -15.26
CA ILE A 100 29.44 -15.71 -15.92
C ILE A 100 30.22 -16.68 -15.03
#